data_AF-A0A918WJ79-F1
#
_entry.id   AF-A0A918WJ79-F1
#
_cell.length_a   1.000
_cell.length_b   1.000
_cell.length_c   1.000
_cell.angle_alpha   90.00
_cell.angle_beta   90.00
_cell.angle_gamma   90.00
#
_symmetry.space_group_name_H-M   'P 1'
#
loop_
_entity.id
_entity.type
_entity.pdbx_description
1 polymer ?
#
loop_
_entity_poly.entity_id
_entity_poly.type
_entity_poly.pdbx_seq_one_letter_code
_entity_poly.pdbx_strand_id
1 'polypeptide(L)'
;MADIPACTATAADEALVQETAELAVALVTREGALTRKQNSELAEVEEHGGSHSWMGAAMWVSDWAKALQAALAGDDGSEESRQRVAEAKDLALQEMKGRLRFAVTGWSDAHARDAMHRFIADHGPRAR
;
A
#
# COMPACT_ATOMS: atom_id res chain seq x y z
N MET A 1 -5.83 -23.23 -28.24
CA MET A 1 -5.30 -22.18 -27.35
C MET A 1 -6.27 -22.07 -26.20
N ALA A 2 -5.83 -22.34 -24.97
CA ALA A 2 -6.67 -22.08 -23.80
C ALA A 2 -6.71 -20.55 -23.61
N ASP A 3 -7.92 -19.98 -23.61
CA ASP A 3 -8.14 -18.62 -23.13
C ASP A 3 -7.67 -18.56 -21.68
N ILE A 4 -6.56 -17.86 -21.44
CA ILE A 4 -6.22 -17.45 -20.08
C ILE A 4 -7.25 -16.37 -19.75
N PRO A 5 -8.17 -16.60 -18.79
CA PRO A 5 -9.12 -15.56 -18.41
C PRO A 5 -8.31 -14.34 -18.00
N ALA A 6 -8.59 -13.18 -18.62
CA ALA A 6 -8.02 -11.93 -18.20
C ALA A 6 -8.37 -11.74 -16.72
N CYS A 7 -7.35 -11.86 -15.86
CA CYS A 7 -7.48 -11.71 -14.42
C CYS A 7 -7.78 -10.23 -14.14
N THR A 8 -9.05 -9.87 -14.20
CA THR A 8 -9.53 -8.50 -14.02
C THR A 8 -9.97 -8.34 -12.57
N ALA A 9 -9.48 -7.28 -11.92
CA ALA A 9 -9.88 -6.95 -10.55
C ALA A 9 -11.40 -6.76 -10.49
N THR A 10 -12.05 -7.38 -9.50
CA THR A 10 -13.47 -7.16 -9.24
C THR A 10 -13.70 -5.79 -8.59
N ALA A 11 -14.94 -5.31 -8.56
CA ALA A 11 -15.28 -4.08 -7.82
C ALA A 11 -14.95 -4.19 -6.31
N ALA A 12 -15.04 -5.41 -5.74
CA ALA A 12 -14.65 -5.67 -4.36
C ALA A 12 -13.13 -5.59 -4.18
N ASP A 13 -12.35 -6.11 -5.13
CA ASP A 13 -10.88 -6.00 -5.13
C ASP A 13 -10.44 -4.53 -5.21
N GLU A 14 -11.07 -3.74 -6.07
CA GLU A 14 -10.78 -2.31 -6.19
C GLU A 14 -11.09 -1.53 -4.91
N ALA A 15 -12.20 -1.86 -4.22
CA ALA A 15 -12.52 -1.27 -2.93
C ALA A 15 -11.50 -1.65 -1.85
N LEU A 16 -11.09 -2.92 -1.80
CA LEU A 16 -10.09 -3.42 -0.87
C LEU A 16 -8.71 -2.78 -1.10
N VAL A 17 -8.31 -2.65 -2.37
CA VAL A 17 -7.09 -1.96 -2.80
C VAL A 17 -7.13 -0.48 -2.38
N GLN A 18 -8.25 0.19 -2.61
CA GLN A 18 -8.43 1.60 -2.23
C GLN A 18 -8.28 1.78 -0.72
N GLU A 19 -9.03 1.02 0.07
CA GLU A 19 -9.05 1.15 1.53
C GLU A 19 -7.67 0.85 2.15
N THR A 20 -7.02 -0.21 1.69
CA THR A 20 -5.67 -0.58 2.15
C THR A 20 -4.66 0.53 1.83
N ALA A 21 -4.71 1.08 0.62
CA ALA A 21 -3.77 2.12 0.20
C ALA A 21 -3.96 3.43 0.97
N GLU A 22 -5.21 3.85 1.18
CA GLU A 22 -5.54 5.02 2.01
C GLU A 22 -5.03 4.85 3.44
N LEU A 23 -5.22 3.66 4.00
CA LEU A 23 -4.75 3.36 5.35
C LEU A 23 -3.23 3.38 5.45
N ALA A 24 -2.52 2.82 4.46
CA ALA A 24 -1.06 2.86 4.42
C ALA A 24 -0.53 4.31 4.38
N VAL A 25 -1.09 5.16 3.53
CA VAL A 25 -0.74 6.60 3.45
C VAL A 25 -1.04 7.30 4.77
N ALA A 26 -2.18 6.99 5.40
CA ALA A 26 -2.57 7.57 6.67
C ALA A 26 -1.60 7.20 7.81
N LEU A 27 -1.13 5.95 7.86
CA LEU A 27 -0.13 5.51 8.84
C LEU A 27 1.18 6.31 8.70
N VAL A 28 1.72 6.44 7.49
CA VAL A 28 2.93 7.23 7.25
C VAL A 28 2.71 8.70 7.63
N THR A 29 1.56 9.26 7.25
CA THR A 29 1.23 10.66 7.55
C THR A 29 1.09 10.93 9.05
N ARG A 30 0.56 9.97 9.82
CA ARG A 30 0.33 10.11 11.26
C ARG A 30 1.58 9.81 12.09
N GLU A 31 2.31 8.77 11.74
CA GLU A 31 3.38 8.20 12.57
C GLU A 31 4.77 8.64 12.11
N GLY A 32 4.87 9.31 10.95
CA GLY A 32 6.13 9.60 10.30
C GLY A 32 6.67 8.32 9.67
N ALA A 33 7.16 7.39 10.48
CA ALA A 33 7.74 6.12 10.01
C ALA A 33 6.85 4.91 10.26
N LEU A 34 6.78 4.02 9.27
CA LEU A 34 6.21 2.69 9.49
C LEU A 34 7.09 1.91 10.46
N THR A 35 6.44 1.26 11.44
CA THR A 35 7.09 0.26 12.27
C THR A 35 7.51 -0.95 11.43
N ARG A 36 8.47 -1.73 11.96
CA ARG A 36 8.89 -2.99 11.32
C ARG A 36 7.72 -3.94 11.07
N LYS A 37 6.75 -3.98 11.99
CA LYS A 37 5.53 -4.79 11.88
C LYS A 37 4.69 -4.32 10.68
N GLN A 38 4.31 -3.05 10.64
CA GLN A 38 3.50 -2.47 9.55
C GLN A 38 4.17 -2.62 8.18
N ASN A 39 5.49 -2.42 8.10
CA ASN A 39 6.24 -2.62 6.86
C ASN A 39 6.18 -4.09 6.39
N SER A 40 6.34 -5.03 7.33
CA SER A 40 6.28 -6.47 7.01
C SER A 40 4.89 -6.89 6.56
N GLU A 41 3.83 -6.36 7.16
CA GLU A 41 2.44 -6.65 6.81
C GLU A 41 2.06 -6.10 5.43
N LEU A 42 2.52 -4.90 5.07
CA LEU A 42 2.35 -4.37 3.72
C LEU A 42 3.15 -5.17 2.68
N ALA A 43 4.34 -5.65 3.05
CA ALA A 43 5.16 -6.50 2.18
C ALA A 43 4.54 -7.90 1.96
N GLU A 44 3.83 -8.43 2.96
CA GLU A 44 3.12 -9.72 2.90
C GLU A 44 2.06 -9.74 1.78
N VAL A 45 1.46 -8.60 1.45
CA VAL A 45 0.49 -8.51 0.34
C VAL A 45 1.10 -8.94 -1.00
N GLU A 46 2.41 -8.75 -1.19
CA GLU A 46 3.12 -9.16 -2.40
C GLU A 46 3.76 -10.55 -2.31
N GLU A 47 3.59 -11.29 -1.21
CA GLU A 47 4.28 -12.57 -1.03
C GLU A 47 3.72 -13.65 -1.97
N HIS A 48 4.46 -13.88 -3.06
CA HIS A 48 4.22 -14.96 -4.01
C HIS A 48 5.12 -16.14 -3.63
N GLY A 49 4.67 -16.97 -2.68
CA GLY A 49 5.09 -18.38 -2.55
C GLY A 49 6.59 -18.68 -2.44
N GLY A 50 7.42 -17.77 -1.90
CA GLY A 50 8.85 -18.04 -1.71
C GLY A 50 9.63 -16.90 -1.04
N SER A 51 10.64 -17.27 -0.26
CA SER A 51 11.40 -16.37 0.63
C SER A 51 12.16 -15.22 -0.05
N HIS A 52 12.35 -15.24 -1.37
CA HIS A 52 13.12 -14.23 -2.10
C HIS A 52 12.28 -13.04 -2.61
N SER A 53 10.96 -13.19 -2.77
CA SER A 53 10.08 -12.08 -3.22
C SER A 53 9.77 -11.10 -2.07
N TRP A 54 9.69 -11.61 -0.84
CA TRP A 54 9.40 -10.83 0.35
C TRP A 54 10.42 -9.69 0.62
N MET A 55 11.71 -9.95 0.45
CA MET A 55 12.74 -8.91 0.63
C MET A 55 12.57 -7.74 -0.34
N GLY A 56 12.20 -8.03 -1.59
CA GLY A 56 11.94 -7.00 -2.61
C GLY A 56 10.73 -6.15 -2.25
N ALA A 57 9.65 -6.80 -1.81
CA ALA A 57 8.44 -6.12 -1.36
C ALA A 57 8.70 -5.22 -0.14
N ALA A 58 9.39 -5.74 0.87
CA ALA A 58 9.74 -4.98 2.09
C ALA A 58 10.64 -3.77 1.78
N MET A 59 11.60 -3.93 0.85
CA MET A 59 12.45 -2.83 0.40
C MET A 59 11.64 -1.75 -0.32
N TRP A 60 10.77 -2.16 -1.24
CA TRP A 60 9.89 -1.24 -1.95
C TRP A 60 8.97 -0.46 -0.98
N VAL A 61 8.30 -1.13 -0.04
CA VAL A 61 7.46 -0.47 0.98
C VAL A 61 8.27 0.51 1.83
N SER A 62 9.50 0.14 2.20
CA SER A 62 10.39 1.00 2.98
C SER A 62 10.75 2.27 2.22
N ASP A 63 11.11 2.16 0.94
CA ASP A 63 11.51 3.29 0.13
C ASP A 63 10.32 4.19 -0.24
N TRP A 64 9.16 3.60 -0.53
CA TRP A 64 7.89 4.31 -0.69
C TRP A 64 7.55 5.15 0.57
N ALA A 65 7.64 4.54 1.76
CA ALA A 65 7.33 5.24 3.01
C ALA A 65 8.33 6.38 3.29
N LYS A 66 9.62 6.18 3.00
CA LYS A 66 10.65 7.23 3.13
C LYS A 66 10.43 8.39 2.16
N ALA A 67 10.03 8.10 0.92
CA ALA A 67 9.74 9.14 -0.07
C ALA A 67 8.60 10.05 0.39
N LEU A 68 7.50 9.46 0.89
CA LEU A 68 6.38 10.22 1.46
C LEU A 68 6.82 11.00 2.72
N GLN A 69 7.59 10.39 3.61
CA GLN A 69 8.14 11.09 4.78
C GLN A 69 8.99 12.31 4.41
N ALA A 70 9.85 12.19 3.41
CA ALA A 70 10.70 13.28 2.97
C ALA A 70 9.88 14.47 2.46
N ALA A 71 8.80 14.19 1.73
CA ALA A 71 7.87 15.23 1.28
C ALA A 71 7.15 15.91 2.45
N LEU A 72 6.70 15.12 3.44
CA LEU A 72 6.03 15.64 4.65
C LEU A 72 6.96 16.48 5.53
N ALA A 73 8.24 16.07 5.67
CA ALA A 73 9.23 16.78 6.46
C ALA A 73 9.64 18.14 5.84
N GLY A 74 9.43 18.30 4.52
CA GLY A 74 9.68 19.55 3.79
C GLY A 74 8.51 20.54 3.82
N ASP A 75 7.47 20.29 4.61
CA ASP A 75 6.33 21.20 4.75
C ASP A 75 6.66 22.38 5.68
N ASP A 76 6.77 23.58 5.11
CA ASP A 76 6.98 24.82 5.86
C ASP A 76 5.69 25.62 6.09
N GLY A 77 4.53 25.07 5.69
CA GLY A 77 3.24 25.72 5.79
C GLY A 77 2.98 26.81 4.75
N SER A 78 3.84 26.98 3.75
CA SER A 78 3.55 27.81 2.57
C SER A 78 2.47 27.16 1.69
N GLU A 79 1.87 27.93 0.80
CA GLU A 79 0.94 27.37 -0.20
C GLU A 79 1.64 26.39 -1.13
N GLU A 80 2.88 26.71 -1.51
CA GLU A 80 3.71 25.85 -2.34
C GLU A 80 4.05 24.53 -1.63
N SER A 81 4.42 24.57 -0.34
CA SER A 81 4.71 23.34 0.40
C SER A 81 3.47 22.48 0.61
N ARG A 82 2.31 23.08 0.91
CA ARG A 82 1.04 22.35 1.01
C ARG A 82 0.66 21.67 -0.29
N GLN A 83 0.86 22.34 -1.42
CA GLN A 83 0.60 21.76 -2.74
C GLN A 83 1.54 20.58 -3.02
N ARG A 84 2.85 20.71 -2.75
CA ARG A 84 3.81 19.60 -2.87
C ARG A 84 3.46 18.41 -1.99
N VAL A 85 3.00 18.66 -0.75
CA VAL A 85 2.57 17.61 0.17
C VAL A 85 1.32 16.90 -0.35
N ALA A 86 0.35 17.64 -0.88
CA ALA A 86 -0.86 17.05 -1.48
C ALA A 86 -0.49 16.15 -2.68
N GLU A 87 0.36 16.64 -3.58
CA GLU A 87 0.84 15.87 -4.74
C GLU A 87 1.62 14.61 -4.32
N ALA A 88 2.45 14.71 -3.28
CA ALA A 88 3.19 13.57 -2.76
C ALA A 88 2.27 12.50 -2.14
N LYS A 89 1.20 12.91 -1.44
CA LYS A 89 0.20 11.97 -0.91
C LYS A 89 -0.58 11.30 -2.03
N ASP A 90 -0.98 12.06 -3.06
CA ASP A 90 -1.68 11.51 -4.21
C ASP A 90 -0.81 10.52 -4.99
N LEU A 91 0.46 10.86 -5.21
CA LEU A 91 1.42 9.95 -5.85
C LEU A 91 1.62 8.68 -5.03
N ALA A 92 1.88 8.82 -3.72
CA ALA A 92 2.06 7.67 -2.83
C ALA A 92 0.83 6.76 -2.81
N LEU A 93 -0.38 7.34 -2.86
CA LEU A 93 -1.62 6.60 -2.96
C LEU A 93 -1.72 5.83 -4.29
N GLN A 94 -1.43 6.47 -5.42
CA GLN A 94 -1.51 5.80 -6.73
C GLN A 94 -0.48 4.67 -6.86
N GLU A 95 0.75 4.87 -6.36
CA GLU A 95 1.80 3.85 -6.36
C GLU A 95 1.38 2.63 -5.53
N MET A 96 0.87 2.86 -4.32
CA MET A 96 0.37 1.79 -3.45
C MET A 96 -0.79 1.04 -4.09
N LYS A 97 -1.78 1.76 -4.64
CA LYS A 97 -2.89 1.13 -5.37
C LYS A 97 -2.42 0.29 -6.55
N GLY A 98 -1.46 0.78 -7.33
CA GLY A 98 -0.89 0.03 -8.45
C GLY A 98 -0.25 -1.28 -8.00
N ARG A 99 0.49 -1.24 -6.89
CA ARG A 99 1.15 -2.41 -6.30
C ARG A 99 0.13 -3.43 -5.78
N LEU A 100 -0.83 -2.98 -4.98
CA LEU A 100 -1.87 -3.84 -4.41
C LEU A 100 -2.78 -4.44 -5.49
N ARG A 101 -3.14 -3.67 -6.52
CA ARG A 101 -3.92 -4.17 -7.66
C ARG A 101 -3.20 -5.30 -8.37
N PHE A 102 -1.89 -5.14 -8.61
CA PHE A 102 -1.08 -6.20 -9.22
C PHE A 102 -1.11 -7.49 -8.37
N ALA A 103 -1.08 -7.37 -7.04
CA ALA A 103 -1.14 -8.51 -6.13
C ALA A 103 -2.48 -9.27 -6.21
N VAL A 104 -3.62 -8.58 -6.27
CA VAL A 104 -4.96 -9.22 -6.33
C VAL A 104 -5.37 -9.71 -7.71
N THR A 105 -4.74 -9.22 -8.78
CA THR A 105 -4.94 -9.75 -10.14
C THR A 105 -3.89 -10.80 -10.52
N GLY A 106 -2.90 -11.04 -9.66
CA GLY A 106 -1.82 -11.99 -9.85
C GLY A 106 -2.19 -13.43 -9.49
N TRP A 107 -1.19 -14.32 -9.49
CA TRP A 107 -1.36 -15.76 -9.27
C TRP A 107 -1.64 -16.16 -7.81
N SER A 108 -1.68 -15.20 -6.88
CA SER A 108 -1.86 -15.38 -5.43
C SER A 108 -2.96 -14.47 -4.86
N ASP A 109 -4.06 -14.34 -5.59
CA ASP A 109 -5.14 -13.37 -5.34
C ASP A 109 -5.81 -13.55 -3.95
N ALA A 110 -6.03 -14.79 -3.50
CA ALA A 110 -6.65 -15.07 -2.21
C ALA A 110 -5.76 -14.68 -1.02
N HIS A 111 -4.45 -14.88 -1.11
CA HIS A 111 -3.51 -14.49 -0.05
C HIS A 111 -3.40 -12.97 0.06
N ALA A 112 -3.28 -12.28 -1.08
CA ALA A 112 -3.23 -10.81 -1.11
C ALA A 112 -4.50 -10.18 -0.52
N ARG A 113 -5.68 -10.74 -0.85
CA ARG A 113 -6.95 -10.30 -0.25
C ARG A 113 -6.97 -10.50 1.26
N ASP A 114 -6.56 -11.67 1.75
CA ASP A 114 -6.51 -11.97 3.19
C ASP A 114 -5.53 -11.05 3.93
N ALA A 115 -4.33 -10.84 3.37
CA ALA A 115 -3.34 -9.92 3.93
C ALA A 115 -3.87 -8.48 4.03
N MET A 116 -4.58 -8.01 3.00
CA MET A 116 -5.22 -6.69 3.03
C MET A 116 -6.34 -6.59 4.07
N HIS A 117 -7.20 -7.60 4.18
CA HIS A 117 -8.22 -7.63 5.22
C HIS A 117 -7.61 -7.63 6.63
N ARG A 118 -6.54 -8.40 6.87
CA ARG A 118 -5.80 -8.40 8.13
C ARG A 118 -5.18 -7.02 8.41
N PHE A 119 -4.55 -6.42 7.41
CA PHE A 119 -3.95 -5.09 7.55
C PHE A 119 -4.99 -4.02 7.92
N ILE A 120 -6.15 -4.02 7.25
CA ILE A 120 -7.27 -3.12 7.58
C ILE A 120 -7.80 -3.39 8.99
N ALA A 121 -7.96 -4.65 9.38
CA ALA A 121 -8.44 -4.99 10.72
C ALA A 121 -7.47 -4.54 11.84
N ASP A 122 -6.17 -4.67 11.62
CA ASP A 122 -5.13 -4.34 12.60
C ASP A 122 -4.91 -2.82 12.75
N HIS A 123 -5.03 -2.06 11.65
CA HIS A 123 -4.62 -0.65 11.60
C HIS A 123 -5.76 0.33 11.32
N GLY A 124 -6.89 -0.16 10.83
CA GLY A 124 -8.06 0.64 10.49
C GLY A 124 -8.68 1.33 11.70
N PRO A 125 -9.53 2.35 11.49
CA PRO A 125 -10.26 2.98 12.57
C PRO A 125 -11.15 1.93 13.24
N ARG A 126 -10.86 1.60 14.51
CA ARG A 126 -11.71 0.71 15.29
C ARG A 126 -13.12 1.30 15.31
N ALA A 127 -14.09 0.55 14.78
CA ALA A 127 -15.50 0.87 14.95
C ALA A 127 -15.75 1.08 16.45
N ARG A 128 -16.21 2.28 16.80
CA ARG A 128 -16.60 2.63 18.16
C ARG A 128 -17.98 2.09 18.47
#